data_AF-A0A4P1RY95-F1
#
_entry.id   AF-A0A4P1RY95-F1
#
_cell.length_a   1.000
_cell.length_b   1.000
_cell.length_c   1.000
_cell.angle_alpha   90.00
_cell.angle_beta   90.00
_cell.angle_gamma   90.00
#
_symmetry.space_group_name_H-M   'P 1'
#
loop_
_entity.id
_entity.type
_entity.pdbx_description
1 polymer ?
#
loop_
_entity_poly.entity_id
_entity_poly.type
_entity_poly.pdbx_seq_one_letter_code
_entity_poly.pdbx_strand_id
1 'polypeptide(L)'
;MIFPFENDSGDAKVEWLGYGVELLFEDSLNAIPLAERMDAVDNMDVPDSGSLTLATRLVIARKLGAAELITGKFAVSDGKITIKYTRYQIDKLTEDKSSCTVSMDGFPANLSVFIQTKVRGKYPYPLSFTGHQFEVYARGMLRSAVNGDFKEIEKLAKQVEDCEPLNRNLGNLLFDTGHFGKALEYLKRLPKSDIRGLFRSGMCCVQLENYSDGLIYFLHTLKFSRDMSSVVNAAGCLLALNHPEEAATFLQSLQEKGEGVDPLLLYDRSVVAAAMEQWVPALNILSRYTSSFRFTDEAKQLAALCCGRCDCNHPLCADNQPAVGISEKQPDVLSLYQFSEGESRGNEALDLKDIKELYLAKAAESLKNGSKKEAVDALQKVLYLDPLQKDALKMLCEHCQDKDACKKLAKLAPHRTAPDVRR
;
A
#
# COMPACT_ATOMS: atom_id res chain seq x y z
N MET A 1 -3.09 12.50 15.33
CA MET A 1 -2.43 13.46 14.45
C MET A 1 -1.43 14.28 15.24
N ILE A 2 -0.33 14.70 14.64
CA ILE A 2 0.79 15.38 15.31
C ILE A 2 1.22 16.54 14.43
N PHE A 3 1.61 17.67 15.04
CA PHE A 3 2.22 18.79 14.33
C PHE A 3 3.66 19.02 14.82
N PRO A 4 4.49 19.76 14.04
CA PRO A 4 5.81 20.16 14.47
C PRO A 4 5.77 20.84 15.84
N PHE A 5 6.76 20.53 16.67
CA PHE A 5 6.91 21.18 17.98
C PHE A 5 7.56 22.55 17.82
N GLU A 6 7.05 23.55 18.54
CA GLU A 6 7.57 24.92 18.45
C GLU A 6 8.89 25.06 19.25
N ASN A 7 9.88 25.71 18.64
CA ASN A 7 11.17 25.97 19.27
C ASN A 7 11.09 27.12 20.27
N ASP A 8 11.31 26.81 21.55
CA ASP A 8 11.33 27.76 22.68
C ASP A 8 12.76 28.01 23.18
N SER A 9 13.78 27.56 22.43
CA SER A 9 15.21 27.70 22.79
C SER A 9 15.81 29.04 22.35
N GLY A 10 15.20 29.71 21.37
CA GLY A 10 15.77 30.90 20.72
C GLY A 10 16.97 30.64 19.80
N ASP A 11 17.33 29.36 19.56
CA ASP A 11 18.40 28.97 18.64
C ASP A 11 17.84 28.29 17.39
N ALA A 12 17.96 28.95 16.23
CA ALA A 12 17.50 28.43 14.95
C ALA A 12 18.29 27.18 14.48
N LYS A 13 19.49 26.92 15.03
CA LYS A 13 20.27 25.73 14.66
C LYS A 13 19.60 24.43 15.08
N VAL A 14 18.74 24.48 16.11
CA VAL A 14 17.99 23.34 16.63
C VAL A 14 16.55 23.27 16.14
N GLU A 15 16.16 24.10 15.17
CA GLU A 15 14.79 24.12 14.61
C GLU A 15 14.35 22.76 14.06
N TRP A 16 15.30 21.98 13.53
CA TRP A 16 15.07 20.63 13.04
C TRP A 16 14.48 19.69 14.11
N LEU A 17 14.71 19.94 15.42
CA LEU A 17 14.15 19.14 16.49
C LEU A 17 12.62 19.23 16.55
N GLY A 18 12.02 20.34 16.12
CA GLY A 18 10.57 20.48 16.08
C GLY A 18 9.91 19.42 15.20
N TYR A 19 10.48 19.26 14.00
CA TYR A 19 10.11 18.21 13.05
C TYR A 19 10.62 16.83 13.47
N GLY A 20 11.81 16.75 14.08
CA GLY A 20 12.35 15.50 14.58
C GLY A 20 11.46 14.86 15.65
N VAL A 21 10.95 15.64 16.61
CA VAL A 21 10.04 15.15 17.64
C VAL A 21 8.69 14.74 17.05
N GLU A 22 8.19 15.48 16.07
CA GLU A 22 6.99 15.12 15.31
C GLU A 22 7.17 13.77 14.60
N LEU A 23 8.24 13.58 13.82
CA LEU A 23 8.56 12.33 13.14
C LEU A 23 8.64 11.17 14.13
N LEU A 24 9.36 11.36 15.25
CA LEU A 24 9.49 10.35 16.29
C LEU A 24 8.12 9.95 16.87
N PHE A 25 7.25 10.92 17.16
CA PHE A 25 5.93 10.60 17.72
C PHE A 25 5.00 10.01 16.66
N GLU A 26 5.11 10.45 15.41
CA GLU A 26 4.34 9.92 14.27
C GLU A 26 4.61 8.43 14.10
N ASP A 27 5.90 8.07 14.01
CA ASP A 27 6.34 6.68 13.90
C ASP A 27 5.96 5.85 15.14
N SER A 28 5.97 6.47 16.32
CA SER A 28 5.63 5.80 17.58
C SER A 28 4.15 5.51 17.78
N LEU A 29 3.28 6.32 17.19
CA LEU A 29 1.83 6.23 17.35
C LEU A 29 1.13 5.72 16.10
N ASN A 30 1.86 5.48 15.00
CA ASN A 30 1.29 5.25 13.68
C ASN A 30 0.30 6.38 13.32
N ALA A 31 0.73 7.63 13.55
CA ALA A 31 -0.13 8.79 13.33
C ALA A 31 -0.32 9.06 11.83
N ILE A 32 -1.30 9.91 11.51
CA ILE A 32 -1.55 10.40 10.15
C ILE A 32 -0.26 11.04 9.62
N PRO A 33 0.31 10.63 8.47
CA PRO A 33 1.57 11.13 7.93
C PRO A 33 1.59 12.62 7.58
N LEU A 34 2.79 13.19 7.45
CA LEU A 34 2.97 14.59 7.05
C LEU A 34 2.32 14.94 5.71
N ALA A 35 2.47 14.11 4.67
CA ALA A 35 1.91 14.37 3.34
C ALA A 35 0.37 14.56 3.41
N GLU A 36 -0.33 13.65 4.07
CA GLU A 36 -1.80 13.73 4.27
C GLU A 36 -2.21 14.99 5.06
N ARG A 37 -1.36 15.45 6.00
CA ARG A 37 -1.59 16.72 6.72
C ARG A 37 -1.41 17.93 5.81
N MET A 38 -0.37 17.93 4.98
CA MET A 38 -0.10 19.02 4.04
C MET A 38 -1.21 19.15 3.01
N ASP A 39 -1.64 18.03 2.42
CA ASP A 39 -2.79 18.01 1.50
C ASP A 39 -4.05 18.58 2.16
N ALA A 40 -4.28 18.27 3.44
CA ALA A 40 -5.43 18.81 4.16
C ALA A 40 -5.34 20.32 4.41
N VAL A 41 -4.12 20.84 4.65
CA VAL A 41 -3.85 22.27 4.83
C VAL A 41 -4.09 23.01 3.51
N ASP A 42 -3.54 22.49 2.41
CA ASP A 42 -3.68 23.07 1.07
C ASP A 42 -5.17 23.12 0.66
N ASN A 43 -5.91 22.04 0.95
CA ASN A 43 -7.36 21.96 0.72
C ASN A 43 -8.22 22.81 1.68
N MET A 44 -7.61 23.60 2.56
CA MET A 44 -8.31 24.48 3.51
C MET A 44 -8.04 25.96 3.25
N ASP A 45 -7.32 26.31 2.18
CA ASP A 45 -6.94 27.69 1.83
C ASP A 45 -6.32 28.45 3.02
N VAL A 46 -5.59 27.73 3.89
CA VAL A 46 -4.94 28.34 5.05
C VAL A 46 -3.71 29.10 4.55
N PRO A 47 -3.49 30.36 4.97
CA PRO A 47 -2.32 31.12 4.53
C PRO A 47 -1.00 30.43 4.89
N ASP A 48 -0.07 30.34 3.95
CA ASP A 48 1.25 29.69 4.08
C ASP A 48 2.19 30.29 5.15
N SER A 49 1.79 31.36 5.83
CA SER A 49 2.73 32.30 6.46
C SER A 49 2.74 32.30 8.00
N GLY A 50 2.40 31.20 8.67
CA GLY A 50 2.56 31.15 10.13
C GLY A 50 2.40 29.79 10.77
N SER A 51 2.86 29.68 12.02
CA SER A 51 2.51 28.54 12.87
C SER A 51 0.99 28.45 12.97
N LEU A 52 0.43 27.31 12.55
CA LEU A 52 -1.01 27.10 12.55
C LEU A 52 -1.55 27.33 13.97
N THR A 53 -2.65 28.08 14.11
CA THR A 53 -3.30 28.23 15.43
C THR A 53 -3.82 26.89 15.93
N LEU A 54 -4.00 26.73 17.24
CA LEU A 54 -4.59 25.51 17.80
C LEU A 54 -5.98 25.22 17.20
N ALA A 55 -6.79 26.25 16.97
CA ALA A 55 -8.09 26.12 16.34
C ALA A 55 -7.96 25.50 14.93
N THR A 56 -7.06 26.02 14.10
CA THR A 56 -6.79 25.49 12.76
C THR A 56 -6.30 24.03 12.84
N ARG A 57 -5.37 23.73 13.74
CA ARG A 57 -4.86 22.37 13.98
C ARG A 57 -5.97 21.38 14.33
N LEU A 58 -6.92 21.77 15.19
CA LEU A 58 -8.07 20.95 15.58
C LEU A 58 -9.06 20.72 14.43
N VAL A 59 -9.30 21.73 13.60
CA VAL A 59 -10.18 21.59 12.43
C VAL A 59 -9.58 20.61 11.42
N ILE A 60 -8.29 20.74 11.10
CA ILE A 60 -7.56 19.79 10.24
C ILE A 60 -7.65 18.38 10.82
N ALA A 61 -7.40 18.23 12.13
CA ALA A 61 -7.44 16.93 12.78
C ALA A 61 -8.82 16.26 12.67
N ARG A 62 -9.89 17.02 12.86
CA ARG A 62 -11.26 16.54 12.69
C ARG A 62 -11.57 16.18 11.23
N LYS A 63 -11.14 17.00 10.27
CA LYS A 63 -11.33 16.75 8.83
C LYS A 63 -10.67 15.45 8.39
N LEU A 64 -9.49 15.16 8.93
CA LEU A 64 -8.75 13.91 8.69
C LEU A 64 -9.19 12.74 9.58
N GLY A 65 -10.27 12.89 10.36
CA GLY A 65 -10.81 11.83 11.21
C GLY A 65 -9.88 11.39 12.34
N ALA A 66 -8.96 12.24 12.78
CA ALA A 66 -8.08 11.95 13.89
C ALA A 66 -8.89 11.88 15.20
N ALA A 67 -8.62 10.87 16.04
CA ALA A 67 -9.20 10.78 17.39
C ALA A 67 -8.48 11.70 18.39
N GLU A 68 -7.17 11.87 18.21
CA GLU A 68 -6.32 12.68 19.09
C GLU A 68 -5.42 13.63 18.28
N LEU A 69 -5.14 14.80 18.85
CA LEU A 69 -4.18 15.78 18.36
C LEU A 69 -3.06 15.95 19.39
N ILE A 70 -1.80 15.82 18.98
CA ILE A 70 -0.63 16.13 19.80
C ILE A 70 0.09 17.35 19.23
N THR A 71 0.40 18.30 20.09
CA THR A 71 1.21 19.48 19.76
C THR A 71 2.02 19.90 20.98
N GLY A 72 3.08 20.67 20.80
CA GLY A 72 3.94 21.02 21.90
C GLY A 72 5.03 22.02 21.55
N LYS A 73 5.94 22.18 22.51
CA LYS A 73 7.14 23.01 22.41
C LYS A 73 8.35 22.23 22.88
N PHE A 74 9.52 22.61 22.41
CA PHE A 74 10.78 22.10 22.94
C PHE A 74 11.74 23.24 23.26
N ALA A 75 12.62 23.03 24.23
CA ALA A 75 13.71 23.94 24.56
C ALA A 75 15.01 23.17 24.74
N VAL A 76 16.13 23.69 24.25
CA VAL A 76 17.47 23.13 24.41
C VAL A 76 18.31 24.05 25.31
N SER A 77 18.82 23.51 26.41
CA SER A 77 19.76 24.21 27.31
C SER A 77 20.74 23.21 27.90
N ASP A 78 22.01 23.58 27.98
CA ASP A 78 23.06 22.80 28.65
C ASP A 78 23.14 21.34 28.18
N GLY A 79 23.03 21.11 26.86
CA GLY A 79 23.05 19.78 26.26
C GLY A 79 21.82 18.92 26.58
N LYS A 80 20.72 19.50 27.08
CA LYS A 80 19.46 18.80 27.37
C LYS A 80 18.32 19.34 26.53
N ILE A 81 17.43 18.45 26.12
CA ILE A 81 16.17 18.79 25.46
C ILE A 81 15.06 18.69 26.51
N THR A 82 14.28 19.75 26.66
CA THR A 82 13.01 19.71 27.39
C THR A 82 11.86 19.74 26.40
N ILE A 83 11.04 18.70 26.38
CA ILE A 83 9.86 18.59 25.52
C ILE A 83 8.62 18.74 26.38
N LYS A 84 7.72 19.66 26.01
CA LYS A 84 6.40 19.85 26.61
C LYS A 84 5.35 19.61 25.55
N TYR A 85 4.41 18.71 25.78
CA TYR A 85 3.33 18.45 24.84
C TYR A 85 1.96 18.49 25.51
N THR A 86 0.95 18.77 24.69
CA THR A 86 -0.47 18.67 25.02
C THR A 86 -1.13 17.71 24.04
N ARG A 87 -1.86 16.73 24.57
CA ARG A 87 -2.71 15.81 23.82
C ARG A 87 -4.16 16.23 23.98
N TYR A 88 -4.85 16.45 22.87
CA TYR A 88 -6.27 16.78 22.84
C TYR A 88 -7.06 15.58 22.33
N GLN A 89 -8.12 15.20 23.04
CA GLN A 89 -9.13 14.27 22.53
C GLN A 89 -10.16 15.06 21.73
N ILE A 90 -10.21 14.85 20.41
CA ILE A 90 -10.89 15.77 19.48
C ILE A 90 -12.40 15.85 19.70
N ASP A 91 -13.02 14.73 20.09
CA ASP A 91 -14.47 14.66 20.34
C ASP A 91 -14.87 15.07 21.75
N LYS A 92 -13.95 14.94 22.73
CA LYS A 92 -14.22 15.21 24.14
C LYS A 92 -13.72 16.59 24.58
N LEU A 93 -12.89 17.23 23.76
CA LEU A 93 -12.23 18.50 24.04
C LEU A 93 -11.48 18.51 25.39
N THR A 94 -11.00 17.34 25.83
CA THR A 94 -10.15 17.19 27.00
C THR A 94 -8.69 17.29 26.61
N GLU A 95 -7.87 17.86 27.50
CA GLU A 95 -6.43 17.97 27.33
C GLU A 95 -5.67 17.16 28.39
N ASP A 96 -4.57 16.54 27.98
CA ASP A 96 -3.56 15.94 28.85
C ASP A 96 -2.20 16.57 28.55
N LYS A 97 -1.53 17.08 29.58
CA LYS A 97 -0.26 17.80 29.46
C LYS A 97 0.85 16.97 30.09
N SER A 98 1.98 16.90 29.41
CA SER A 98 3.15 16.17 29.89
C SER A 98 4.43 16.86 29.46
N SER A 99 5.49 16.64 30.24
CA SER A 99 6.83 17.13 29.91
C SER A 99 7.88 16.10 30.24
N CYS A 100 8.99 16.13 29.51
CA CYS A 100 10.20 15.41 29.86
C CYS A 100 11.43 16.26 29.58
N THR A 101 12.53 15.93 30.26
CA THR A 101 13.85 16.46 29.97
C THR A 101 14.79 15.29 29.78
N VAL A 102 15.49 15.27 28.65
CA VAL A 102 16.44 14.22 28.29
C VAL A 102 17.76 14.84 27.85
N SER A 103 18.84 14.06 27.96
CA SER A 103 20.12 14.45 27.37
C SER A 103 20.04 14.43 25.84
N MET A 104 20.63 15.43 25.18
CA MET A 104 20.90 15.40 23.73
C MET A 104 21.82 14.22 23.38
N ASP A 105 22.81 13.96 24.24
CA ASP A 105 23.68 12.79 24.14
C ASP A 105 22.85 11.54 24.44
N GLY A 106 22.51 10.78 23.40
CA GLY A 106 21.63 9.61 23.45
C GLY A 106 20.19 9.84 22.98
N PHE A 107 19.87 11.03 22.47
CA PHE A 107 18.66 11.22 21.65
C PHE A 107 18.79 10.44 20.33
N PRO A 108 17.71 9.86 19.76
CA PRO A 108 16.33 9.80 20.27
C PRO A 108 16.10 8.71 21.33
N ALA A 109 17.03 7.78 21.56
CA ALA A 109 16.84 6.63 22.45
C ALA A 109 16.44 6.99 23.89
N ASN A 110 16.96 8.10 24.41
CA ASN A 110 16.61 8.62 25.75
C ASN A 110 15.11 8.95 25.91
N LEU A 111 14.37 9.15 24.82
CA LEU A 111 12.91 9.37 24.86
C LEU A 111 12.09 8.10 24.91
N SER A 112 12.69 6.92 24.75
CA SER A 112 11.96 5.64 24.69
C SER A 112 11.02 5.41 25.89
N VAL A 113 11.50 5.62 27.12
CA VAL A 113 10.69 5.49 28.34
C VAL A 113 9.54 6.48 28.36
N PHE A 114 9.79 7.73 27.96
CA PHE A 114 8.75 8.76 27.91
C PHE A 114 7.68 8.43 26.85
N ILE A 115 8.11 7.96 25.68
CA ILE A 115 7.22 7.53 24.60
C ILE A 115 6.32 6.39 25.06
N GLN A 116 6.88 5.38 25.72
CA GLN A 116 6.13 4.21 26.17
C GLN A 116 5.16 4.55 27.32
N THR A 117 5.61 5.34 28.30
CA THR A 117 4.86 5.55 29.55
C THR A 117 3.91 6.75 29.50
N LYS A 118 4.29 7.83 28.81
CA LYS A 118 3.51 9.08 28.76
C LYS A 118 2.82 9.23 27.41
N VAL A 119 3.55 9.04 26.31
CA VAL A 119 2.96 9.12 24.96
C VAL A 119 2.15 7.87 24.62
N ARG A 120 2.37 6.75 25.32
CA ARG A 120 1.68 5.46 25.08
C ARG A 120 1.91 4.93 23.65
N GLY A 121 3.09 5.19 23.10
CA GLY A 121 3.52 4.70 21.79
C GLY A 121 4.60 3.62 21.89
N LYS A 122 4.97 3.03 20.76
CA LYS A 122 6.12 2.13 20.65
C LYS A 122 7.34 2.96 20.22
N TYR A 123 8.50 2.79 20.86
CA TYR A 123 9.74 3.37 20.35
C TYR A 123 10.21 2.56 19.13
N PRO A 124 10.30 3.14 17.91
CA PRO A 124 10.44 2.34 16.70
C PRO A 124 11.87 2.34 16.11
N TYR A 125 12.81 3.06 16.72
CA TYR A 125 14.19 3.17 16.23
C TYR A 125 15.13 2.18 16.94
N PRO A 126 16.24 1.76 16.29
CA PRO A 126 17.30 1.03 16.98
C PRO A 126 17.89 1.84 18.15
N LEU A 127 18.30 1.16 19.23
CA LEU A 127 18.99 1.82 20.35
C LEU A 127 20.36 2.39 19.96
N SER A 128 20.96 1.87 18.89
CA SER A 128 22.20 2.36 18.29
C SER A 128 22.01 3.62 17.43
N PHE A 129 20.76 4.04 17.14
CA PHE A 129 20.48 5.21 16.32
C PHE A 129 20.86 6.48 17.07
N THR A 130 21.94 7.12 16.63
CA THR A 130 22.54 8.27 17.33
C THR A 130 21.81 9.57 17.06
N GLY A 131 22.02 10.57 17.91
CA GLY A 131 21.43 11.90 17.74
C GLY A 131 21.85 12.57 16.42
N HIS A 132 23.10 12.38 16.01
CA HIS A 132 23.58 12.88 14.72
C HIS A 132 22.90 12.17 13.53
N GLN A 133 22.75 10.84 13.58
CA GLN A 133 22.02 10.11 12.54
C GLN A 133 20.56 10.55 12.47
N PHE A 134 19.92 10.75 13.63
CA PHE A 134 18.54 11.23 13.68
C PHE A 134 18.40 12.69 13.17
N GLU A 135 19.37 13.56 13.45
CA GLU A 135 19.42 14.91 12.86
C GLU A 135 19.54 14.85 11.33
N VAL A 136 20.45 14.02 10.81
CA VAL A 136 20.62 13.82 9.36
C VAL A 136 19.33 13.29 8.74
N TYR A 137 18.66 12.37 9.41
CA TYR A 137 17.36 11.85 9.00
C TYR A 137 16.28 12.94 8.96
N ALA A 138 16.05 13.68 10.05
CA ALA A 138 15.01 14.71 10.12
C ALA A 138 15.25 15.84 9.10
N ARG A 139 16.48 16.35 9.01
CA ARG A 139 16.86 17.36 8.00
C ARG A 139 16.82 16.79 6.58
N GLY A 140 17.13 15.51 6.42
CA GLY A 140 17.04 14.79 5.15
C GLY A 140 15.60 14.78 4.65
N MET A 141 14.66 14.31 5.48
CA MET A 141 13.23 14.26 5.15
C MET A 141 12.69 15.64 4.75
N LEU A 142 13.01 16.69 5.52
CA LEU A 142 12.60 18.06 5.22
C LEU A 142 13.12 18.56 3.88
N ARG A 143 14.41 18.36 3.59
CA ARG A 143 15.00 18.77 2.31
C ARG A 143 14.35 17.99 1.18
N SER A 144 14.32 16.67 1.28
CA SER A 144 13.75 15.79 0.26
C SER A 144 12.29 16.14 -0.07
N ALA A 145 11.48 16.50 0.92
CA ALA A 145 10.09 16.92 0.70
C ALA A 145 9.98 18.26 -0.05
N VAL A 146 10.88 19.21 0.23
CA VAL A 146 10.83 20.56 -0.36
C VAL A 146 11.48 20.64 -1.74
N ASN A 147 12.60 19.94 -1.94
CA ASN A 147 13.43 20.11 -3.13
C ASN A 147 13.82 18.81 -3.85
N GLY A 148 13.34 17.65 -3.39
CA GLY A 148 13.67 16.36 -3.98
C GLY A 148 15.13 15.93 -3.81
N ASP A 149 15.89 16.52 -2.88
CA ASP A 149 17.27 16.07 -2.59
C ASP A 149 17.27 14.91 -1.59
N PHE A 150 17.51 13.70 -2.10
CA PHE A 150 17.53 12.45 -1.32
C PHE A 150 18.93 11.99 -0.91
N LYS A 151 20.01 12.66 -1.33
CA LYS A 151 21.37 12.09 -1.26
C LYS A 151 21.83 11.70 0.14
N GLU A 152 21.66 12.61 1.10
CA GLU A 152 22.12 12.40 2.48
C GLU A 152 21.27 11.36 3.21
N ILE A 153 19.95 11.36 2.99
CA ILE A 153 19.05 10.40 3.63
C ILE A 153 19.21 8.99 3.05
N GLU A 154 19.41 8.86 1.74
CA GLU A 154 19.74 7.58 1.10
C GLU A 154 21.07 7.02 1.61
N LYS A 155 22.07 7.87 1.80
CA LYS A 155 23.36 7.50 2.37
C LYS A 155 23.21 7.00 3.80
N LEU A 156 22.42 7.68 4.62
CA LEU A 156 22.11 7.23 5.98
C LEU A 156 21.37 5.89 5.98
N ALA A 157 20.35 5.72 5.12
CA ALA A 157 19.57 4.49 5.04
C ALA A 157 20.40 3.26 4.62
N LYS A 158 21.52 3.46 3.91
CA LYS A 158 22.49 2.39 3.61
C LYS A 158 23.40 2.05 4.80
N GLN A 159 23.59 2.99 5.73
CA GLN A 159 24.40 2.76 6.94
C GLN A 159 23.60 2.11 8.07
N VAL A 160 22.28 2.28 8.07
CA VAL A 160 21.38 1.81 9.13
C VAL A 160 20.21 1.04 8.51
N GLU A 161 20.53 -0.05 7.81
CA GLU A 161 19.57 -0.79 6.98
C GLU A 161 18.39 -1.39 7.78
N ASP A 162 18.57 -1.64 9.08
CA ASP A 162 17.57 -2.19 9.99
C ASP A 162 16.63 -1.12 10.61
N CYS A 163 16.83 0.16 10.29
CA CYS A 163 15.98 1.23 10.78
C CYS A 163 14.66 1.29 10.00
N GLU A 164 13.65 0.54 10.46
CA GLU A 164 12.32 0.46 9.82
C GLU A 164 11.68 1.84 9.55
N PRO A 165 11.63 2.79 10.50
CA PRO A 165 10.99 4.09 10.25
C PRO A 165 11.68 4.88 9.15
N LEU A 166 13.01 4.86 9.12
CA LEU A 166 13.81 5.50 8.08
C LEU A 166 13.51 4.90 6.71
N ASN A 167 13.53 3.56 6.59
CA ASN A 167 13.21 2.89 5.33
C ASN A 167 11.76 3.16 4.87
N ARG A 168 10.80 3.17 5.80
CA ARG A 168 9.38 3.43 5.50
C ARG A 168 9.20 4.84 4.98
N ASN A 169 9.69 5.83 5.71
CA ASN A 169 9.42 7.23 5.40
C ASN A 169 10.19 7.67 4.15
N LEU A 170 11.43 7.20 3.96
CA LEU A 170 12.17 7.41 2.71
C LEU A 170 11.49 6.72 1.52
N GLY A 171 11.07 5.46 1.68
CA GLY A 171 10.38 4.69 0.64
C GLY A 171 9.07 5.36 0.21
N ASN A 172 8.28 5.84 1.17
CA ASN A 172 7.04 6.57 0.90
C ASN A 172 7.31 7.88 0.17
N LEU A 173 8.27 8.67 0.62
CA LEU A 173 8.60 9.95 -0.03
C LEU A 173 9.12 9.75 -1.46
N LEU A 174 9.94 8.72 -1.70
CA LEU A 174 10.38 8.36 -3.04
C LEU A 174 9.20 7.90 -3.92
N PHE A 175 8.24 7.16 -3.35
CA PHE A 175 7.02 6.76 -4.07
C PHE A 175 6.19 7.99 -4.47
N ASP A 176 5.91 8.88 -3.52
CA ASP A 176 5.07 10.07 -3.73
C ASP A 176 5.72 11.05 -4.74
N THR A 177 7.05 11.00 -4.89
CA THR A 177 7.80 11.81 -5.87
C THR A 177 8.10 11.08 -7.18
N GLY A 178 7.51 9.90 -7.41
CA GLY A 178 7.63 9.16 -8.68
C GLY A 178 8.93 8.37 -8.86
N HIS A 179 9.78 8.26 -7.84
CA HIS A 179 11.04 7.51 -7.88
C HIS A 179 10.83 6.02 -7.57
N PHE A 180 9.91 5.36 -8.28
CA PHE A 180 9.39 4.02 -7.94
C PHE A 180 10.46 2.93 -7.79
N GLY A 181 11.50 2.93 -8.63
CA GLY A 181 12.60 1.96 -8.54
C GLY A 181 13.37 2.05 -7.22
N LYS A 182 13.65 3.28 -6.78
CA LYS A 182 14.32 3.53 -5.49
C LYS A 182 13.39 3.31 -4.32
N ALA A 183 12.14 3.77 -4.43
CA ALA A 183 11.11 3.54 -3.42
C ALA A 183 11.00 2.05 -3.09
N LEU A 184 10.92 1.21 -4.12
CA LEU A 184 10.84 -0.25 -3.98
C LEU A 184 12.06 -0.86 -3.27
N GLU A 185 13.26 -0.30 -3.45
CA GLU A 185 14.48 -0.76 -2.75
C GLU A 185 14.33 -0.65 -1.22
N TYR A 186 13.76 0.46 -0.74
CA TYR A 186 13.59 0.73 0.69
C TYR A 186 12.34 0.07 1.25
N LEU A 187 11.22 0.08 0.53
CA LEU A 187 9.97 -0.56 0.97
C LEU A 187 10.12 -2.08 1.13
N LYS A 188 10.96 -2.72 0.29
CA LYS A 188 11.31 -4.15 0.40
C LYS A 188 12.00 -4.53 1.72
N ARG A 189 12.60 -3.57 2.42
CA ARG A 189 13.29 -3.80 3.71
C ARG A 189 12.32 -3.83 4.89
N LEU A 190 11.08 -3.42 4.69
CA LEU A 190 10.06 -3.40 5.73
C LEU A 190 9.60 -4.82 6.08
N PRO A 191 9.15 -5.05 7.33
CA PRO A 191 8.56 -6.32 7.71
C PRO A 191 7.39 -6.70 6.80
N LYS A 192 7.20 -7.99 6.53
CA LYS A 192 6.06 -8.48 5.74
C LYS A 192 4.69 -8.20 6.38
N SER A 193 4.66 -7.81 7.65
CA SER A 193 3.45 -7.35 8.34
C SER A 193 3.14 -5.87 8.09
N ASP A 194 4.03 -5.12 7.44
CA ASP A 194 3.78 -3.72 7.04
C ASP A 194 2.91 -3.71 5.78
N ILE A 195 1.59 -3.77 5.98
CA ILE A 195 0.59 -3.86 4.91
C ILE A 195 0.72 -2.66 3.95
N ARG A 196 0.95 -1.46 4.50
CA ARG A 196 1.12 -0.23 3.71
C ARG A 196 2.38 -0.29 2.85
N GLY A 197 3.49 -0.72 3.44
CA GLY A 197 4.75 -0.94 2.71
C GLY A 197 4.62 -1.97 1.59
N LEU A 198 3.87 -3.06 1.83
CA LEU A 198 3.55 -4.06 0.81
C LEU A 198 2.70 -3.47 -0.31
N PHE A 199 1.63 -2.75 0.01
CA PHE A 199 0.74 -2.13 -0.98
C PHE A 199 1.51 -1.17 -1.90
N ARG A 200 2.29 -0.26 -1.30
CA ARG A 200 3.12 0.69 -2.05
C ARG A 200 4.22 0.00 -2.85
N SER A 201 4.76 -1.12 -2.38
CA SER A 201 5.68 -1.94 -3.19
C SER A 201 4.99 -2.51 -4.44
N GLY A 202 3.74 -2.97 -4.31
CA GLY A 202 2.92 -3.41 -5.44
C GLY A 202 2.67 -2.29 -6.44
N MET A 203 2.33 -1.10 -5.95
CA MET A 203 2.16 0.09 -6.79
C MET A 203 3.47 0.50 -7.48
N CYS A 204 4.62 0.44 -6.81
CA CYS A 204 5.92 0.67 -7.46
C CYS A 204 6.13 -0.31 -8.63
N CYS A 205 5.80 -1.58 -8.43
CA CYS A 205 5.94 -2.60 -9.47
C CYS A 205 5.01 -2.34 -10.67
N VAL A 206 3.76 -1.92 -10.43
CA VAL A 206 2.82 -1.50 -11.49
C VAL A 206 3.38 -0.34 -12.30
N GLN A 207 3.87 0.70 -11.63
CA GLN A 207 4.45 1.88 -12.28
C GLN A 207 5.74 1.59 -13.06
N LEU A 208 6.41 0.47 -12.72
CA LEU A 208 7.58 -0.05 -13.44
C LEU A 208 7.21 -1.13 -14.46
N GLU A 209 5.91 -1.32 -14.75
CA GLU A 209 5.36 -2.36 -15.65
C GLU A 209 5.76 -3.80 -15.28
N ASN A 210 6.17 -4.02 -14.03
CA ASN A 210 6.49 -5.33 -13.48
C ASN A 210 5.25 -5.92 -12.79
N TYR A 211 4.22 -6.21 -13.59
CA TYR A 211 2.92 -6.66 -13.11
C TYR A 211 2.98 -8.00 -12.36
N SER A 212 3.93 -8.88 -12.69
CA SER A 212 4.16 -10.11 -11.93
C SER A 212 4.51 -9.79 -10.49
N ASP A 213 5.52 -8.95 -10.24
CA ASP A 213 5.89 -8.59 -8.86
C ASP A 213 4.82 -7.71 -8.19
N GLY A 214 4.09 -6.89 -8.97
CA GLY A 214 2.95 -6.13 -8.46
C GLY A 214 1.87 -7.02 -7.88
N LEU A 215 1.44 -8.03 -8.64
CA LEU A 215 0.47 -9.04 -8.20
C LEU A 215 0.93 -9.74 -6.92
N ILE A 216 2.21 -10.08 -6.85
CA ILE A 216 2.85 -10.69 -5.69
C ILE A 216 2.62 -9.84 -4.42
N TYR A 217 2.90 -8.55 -4.50
CA TYR A 217 2.73 -7.63 -3.37
C TYR A 217 1.26 -7.46 -2.95
N PHE A 218 0.34 -7.31 -3.90
CA PHE A 218 -1.09 -7.20 -3.57
C PHE A 218 -1.67 -8.50 -3.00
N LEU A 219 -1.23 -9.66 -3.47
CA LEU A 219 -1.63 -10.92 -2.84
C LEU A 219 -1.09 -11.04 -1.41
N HIS A 220 0.06 -10.43 -1.13
CA HIS A 220 0.61 -10.34 0.22
C HIS A 220 -0.17 -9.38 1.13
N THR A 221 -0.64 -8.23 0.65
CA THR A 221 -1.51 -7.33 1.44
C THR A 221 -2.81 -8.03 1.82
N LEU A 222 -3.41 -8.76 0.87
CA LEU A 222 -4.66 -9.50 1.04
C LEU A 222 -4.60 -10.62 2.09
N LYS A 223 -3.39 -11.09 2.45
CA LYS A 223 -3.21 -12.04 3.57
C LYS A 223 -3.54 -11.42 4.93
N PHE A 224 -3.43 -10.10 5.06
CA PHE A 224 -3.60 -9.36 6.32
C PHE A 224 -4.86 -8.49 6.33
N SER A 225 -5.25 -7.95 5.18
CA SER A 225 -6.40 -7.05 5.03
C SER A 225 -7.01 -7.24 3.66
N ARG A 226 -8.32 -7.51 3.57
CA ARG A 226 -9.06 -7.48 2.31
C ARG A 226 -9.53 -6.06 2.02
N ASP A 227 -8.56 -5.18 1.77
CA ASP A 227 -8.87 -3.87 1.23
C ASP A 227 -9.23 -4.00 -0.26
N MET A 228 -10.21 -3.21 -0.66
CA MET A 228 -10.77 -3.22 -2.00
C MET A 228 -9.73 -2.90 -3.06
N SER A 229 -8.86 -1.93 -2.76
CA SER A 229 -7.81 -1.48 -3.66
C SER A 229 -6.78 -2.56 -3.97
N SER A 230 -6.37 -3.36 -2.98
CA SER A 230 -5.49 -4.50 -3.23
C SER A 230 -6.14 -5.56 -4.12
N VAL A 231 -7.45 -5.79 -3.96
CA VAL A 231 -8.19 -6.73 -4.83
C VAL A 231 -8.27 -6.20 -6.27
N VAL A 232 -8.66 -4.94 -6.43
CA VAL A 232 -8.72 -4.27 -7.73
C VAL A 232 -7.34 -4.28 -8.39
N ASN A 233 -6.30 -3.80 -7.72
CA ASN A 233 -4.96 -3.75 -8.30
C ASN A 233 -4.39 -5.13 -8.64
N ALA A 234 -4.69 -6.16 -7.84
CA ALA A 234 -4.35 -7.54 -8.19
C ALA A 234 -5.06 -8.00 -9.47
N ALA A 235 -6.34 -7.66 -9.66
CA ALA A 235 -7.08 -7.94 -10.90
C ALA A 235 -6.48 -7.19 -12.10
N GLY A 236 -6.07 -5.93 -11.91
CA GLY A 236 -5.34 -5.14 -12.91
C GLY A 236 -4.03 -5.80 -13.34
N CYS A 237 -3.22 -6.27 -12.39
CA CYS A 237 -2.01 -7.03 -12.71
C CYS A 237 -2.32 -8.32 -13.47
N LEU A 238 -3.39 -9.04 -13.11
CA LEU A 238 -3.81 -10.26 -13.84
C LEU A 238 -4.23 -9.95 -15.27
N LEU A 239 -4.95 -8.85 -15.51
CA LEU A 239 -5.26 -8.38 -16.86
C LEU A 239 -4.00 -8.07 -17.67
N ALA A 240 -3.05 -7.34 -17.07
CA ALA A 240 -1.78 -7.00 -17.72
C ALA A 240 -0.94 -8.23 -18.09
N LEU A 241 -1.10 -9.32 -17.32
CA LEU A 241 -0.48 -10.62 -17.56
C LEU A 241 -1.31 -11.56 -18.46
N ASN A 242 -2.37 -11.05 -19.10
CA ASN A 242 -3.27 -11.81 -19.97
C ASN A 242 -3.99 -12.98 -19.25
N HIS A 243 -4.46 -12.74 -18.03
CA HIS A 243 -5.24 -13.67 -17.20
C HIS A 243 -6.62 -13.09 -16.81
N PRO A 244 -7.50 -12.80 -17.79
CA PRO A 244 -8.75 -12.08 -17.52
C PRO A 244 -9.80 -12.93 -16.78
N GLU A 245 -9.80 -14.25 -16.93
CA GLU A 245 -10.69 -15.15 -16.16
C GLU A 245 -10.38 -15.13 -14.67
N GLU A 246 -9.09 -15.16 -14.31
CA GLU A 246 -8.65 -15.03 -12.93
C GLU A 246 -8.99 -13.65 -12.36
N ALA A 247 -8.78 -12.59 -13.15
CA ALA A 247 -9.15 -11.23 -12.76
C ALA A 247 -10.66 -11.13 -12.46
N ALA A 248 -11.50 -11.73 -13.30
CA ALA A 248 -12.95 -11.77 -13.12
C ALA A 248 -13.33 -12.47 -11.81
N THR A 249 -12.72 -13.63 -11.54
CA THR A 249 -12.94 -14.38 -10.30
C THR A 249 -12.55 -13.56 -9.07
N PHE A 250 -11.44 -12.83 -9.16
CA PHE A 250 -10.95 -11.96 -8.08
C PHE A 250 -11.96 -10.85 -7.75
N LEU A 251 -12.44 -10.13 -8.77
CA LEU A 251 -13.44 -9.07 -8.61
C LEU A 251 -14.82 -9.59 -8.19
N GLN A 252 -15.19 -10.81 -8.58
CA GLN A 252 -16.43 -11.46 -8.13
C GLN A 252 -16.40 -11.82 -6.66
N SER A 253 -15.20 -12.09 -6.11
CA SER A 253 -15.05 -12.40 -4.68
C SER A 253 -15.51 -11.24 -3.78
N LEU A 254 -15.38 -9.99 -4.26
CA LEU A 254 -15.85 -8.81 -3.53
C LEU A 254 -17.39 -8.85 -3.43
N GLN A 255 -17.88 -9.12 -2.22
CA GLN A 255 -19.32 -9.13 -1.93
C GLN A 255 -19.90 -7.73 -2.08
N GLU A 256 -21.05 -7.65 -2.73
CA GLU A 256 -21.92 -6.47 -2.75
C GLU A 256 -22.62 -6.37 -1.39
N LYS A 257 -21.94 -5.86 -0.34
CA LYS A 257 -22.56 -5.62 0.96
C LYS A 257 -23.32 -4.28 0.93
N GLY A 258 -24.65 -4.31 0.71
CA GLY A 258 -25.55 -3.16 0.82
C GLY A 258 -26.10 -2.62 -0.50
N GLU A 259 -26.91 -1.55 -0.44
CA GLU A 259 -27.65 -0.96 -1.58
C GLU A 259 -26.81 -0.12 -2.56
N GLY A 260 -25.48 -0.24 -2.57
CA GLY A 260 -24.63 0.48 -3.51
C GLY A 260 -23.40 -0.32 -3.88
N VAL A 261 -23.24 -0.65 -5.17
CA VAL A 261 -21.98 -1.20 -5.67
C VAL A 261 -21.00 -0.05 -5.84
N ASP A 262 -19.76 -0.24 -5.39
CA ASP A 262 -18.69 0.73 -5.62
C ASP A 262 -18.55 0.99 -7.14
N PRO A 263 -18.63 2.25 -7.58
CA PRO A 263 -18.46 2.62 -8.99
C PRO A 263 -17.20 2.04 -9.60
N LEU A 264 -16.08 2.07 -8.87
CA LEU A 264 -14.79 1.62 -9.37
C LEU A 264 -14.84 0.11 -9.67
N LEU A 265 -15.45 -0.67 -8.79
CA LEU A 265 -15.63 -2.11 -9.01
C LEU A 265 -16.50 -2.44 -10.22
N LEU A 266 -17.58 -1.69 -10.45
CA LEU A 266 -18.41 -1.86 -11.66
C LEU A 266 -17.59 -1.56 -12.92
N TYR A 267 -16.83 -0.47 -12.90
CA TYR A 267 -15.95 -0.10 -14.00
C TYR A 267 -14.92 -1.20 -14.27
N ASP A 268 -14.18 -1.65 -13.26
CA ASP A 268 -13.15 -2.69 -13.42
C ASP A 268 -13.73 -4.03 -13.91
N ARG A 269 -14.91 -4.43 -13.41
CA ARG A 269 -15.61 -5.63 -13.89
C ARG A 269 -15.98 -5.49 -15.37
N SER A 270 -16.38 -4.30 -15.82
CA SER A 270 -16.68 -4.06 -17.24
C SER A 270 -15.43 -4.13 -18.12
N VAL A 271 -14.29 -3.60 -17.64
CA VAL A 271 -12.99 -3.70 -18.34
C VAL A 271 -12.56 -5.17 -18.43
N VAL A 272 -12.65 -5.93 -17.34
CA VAL A 272 -12.33 -7.36 -17.35
C VAL A 272 -13.23 -8.14 -18.31
N ALA A 273 -14.54 -7.89 -18.32
CA ALA A 273 -15.46 -8.54 -19.25
C ALA A 273 -15.12 -8.22 -20.71
N ALA A 274 -14.74 -6.97 -21.01
CA ALA A 274 -14.27 -6.58 -22.34
C ALA A 274 -12.95 -7.29 -22.71
N ALA A 275 -12.02 -7.48 -21.77
CA ALA A 275 -10.79 -8.23 -21.99
C ALA A 275 -11.03 -9.72 -22.27
N MET A 276 -12.15 -10.27 -21.80
CA MET A 276 -12.62 -11.62 -22.12
C MET A 276 -13.44 -11.69 -23.42
N GLU A 277 -13.51 -10.59 -24.19
CA GLU A 277 -14.34 -10.44 -25.38
C GLU A 277 -15.86 -10.63 -25.12
N GLN A 278 -16.29 -10.46 -23.87
CA GLN A 278 -17.69 -10.50 -23.47
C GLN A 278 -18.32 -9.12 -23.61
N TRP A 279 -18.41 -8.63 -24.85
CA TRP A 279 -18.79 -7.25 -25.15
C TRP A 279 -20.17 -6.84 -24.61
N VAL A 280 -21.19 -7.69 -24.79
CA VAL A 280 -22.55 -7.41 -24.31
C VAL A 280 -22.62 -7.44 -22.76
N PRO A 281 -22.06 -8.45 -22.07
CA PRO A 281 -21.90 -8.40 -20.62
C PRO A 281 -21.14 -7.16 -20.12
N ALA A 282 -20.04 -6.77 -20.77
CA ALA A 282 -19.29 -5.57 -20.43
C ALA A 282 -20.16 -4.30 -20.51
N LEU A 283 -20.93 -4.14 -21.59
CA LEU A 283 -21.88 -3.04 -21.77
C LEU A 283 -22.99 -3.03 -20.71
N ASN A 284 -23.53 -4.19 -20.35
CA ASN A 284 -24.54 -4.30 -19.30
C ASN A 284 -23.99 -3.85 -17.93
N ILE A 285 -22.76 -4.25 -17.60
CA ILE A 285 -22.10 -3.82 -16.35
C ILE A 285 -21.84 -2.30 -16.40
N LEU A 286 -21.32 -1.80 -17.51
CA LEU A 286 -21.03 -0.37 -17.70
C LEU A 286 -22.31 0.49 -17.66
N SER A 287 -23.44 -0.02 -18.13
CA SER A 287 -24.73 0.67 -18.02
C SER A 287 -25.18 0.85 -16.57
N ARG A 288 -24.86 -0.10 -15.68
CA ARG A 288 -25.13 0.04 -14.24
C ARG A 288 -24.22 1.08 -13.60
N TYR A 289 -22.99 1.21 -14.09
CA TYR A 289 -22.07 2.27 -13.68
C TYR A 289 -22.62 3.64 -14.08
N THR A 290 -22.99 3.84 -15.34
CA THR A 290 -23.43 5.16 -15.83
C THR A 290 -24.81 5.58 -15.35
N SER A 291 -25.68 4.64 -14.95
CA SER A 291 -26.98 4.99 -14.33
C SER A 291 -26.83 5.56 -12.92
N SER A 292 -25.71 5.29 -12.26
CA SER A 292 -25.46 5.65 -10.87
C SER A 292 -24.39 6.74 -10.73
N PHE A 293 -23.56 6.95 -11.76
CA PHE A 293 -22.37 7.79 -11.71
C PHE A 293 -22.16 8.60 -13.00
N ARG A 294 -21.36 9.67 -12.89
CA ARG A 294 -20.99 10.49 -14.05
C ARG A 294 -20.24 9.65 -15.07
N PHE A 295 -20.68 9.70 -16.32
CA PHE A 295 -20.05 8.98 -17.42
C PHE A 295 -18.69 9.62 -17.77
N THR A 296 -17.61 9.04 -17.26
CA THR A 296 -16.23 9.51 -17.48
C THR A 296 -15.78 9.30 -18.93
N ASP A 297 -14.68 9.92 -19.32
CA ASP A 297 -14.18 9.78 -20.69
C ASP A 297 -13.62 8.38 -20.95
N GLU A 298 -13.04 7.73 -19.95
CA GLU A 298 -12.59 6.33 -20.02
C GLU A 298 -13.77 5.38 -20.17
N ALA A 299 -14.86 5.61 -19.42
CA ALA A 299 -16.08 4.85 -19.56
C ALA A 299 -16.71 5.03 -20.97
N LYS A 300 -16.66 6.24 -21.55
CA LYS A 300 -17.09 6.45 -22.95
C LYS A 300 -16.21 5.71 -23.95
N GLN A 301 -14.89 5.72 -23.74
CA GLN A 301 -13.94 4.99 -24.59
C GLN A 301 -14.19 3.48 -24.52
N LEU A 302 -14.41 2.93 -23.32
CA LEU A 302 -14.75 1.53 -23.13
C LEU A 302 -16.08 1.17 -23.79
N ALA A 303 -17.11 2.01 -23.63
CA ALA A 303 -18.40 1.82 -24.30
C ALA A 303 -18.25 1.82 -25.82
N ALA A 304 -17.51 2.78 -26.39
CA ALA A 304 -17.25 2.87 -27.82
C ALA A 304 -16.49 1.64 -28.34
N LEU A 305 -15.48 1.18 -27.60
CA LEU A 305 -14.73 -0.04 -27.92
C LEU A 305 -15.66 -1.27 -27.95
N CYS A 306 -16.50 -1.44 -26.93
CA CYS A 306 -17.44 -2.57 -26.87
C CYS A 306 -18.49 -2.49 -27.98
N CYS A 307 -19.08 -1.31 -28.21
CA CYS A 307 -20.09 -1.09 -29.25
C CYS A 307 -19.55 -1.35 -30.66
N GLY A 308 -18.29 -0.96 -30.94
CA GLY A 308 -17.65 -1.25 -32.22
C GLY A 308 -17.33 -2.73 -32.46
N ARG A 309 -17.42 -3.57 -31.42
CA ARG A 309 -17.14 -5.02 -31.48
C ARG A 309 -18.36 -5.90 -31.20
N CYS A 310 -19.52 -5.32 -30.91
CA CYS A 310 -20.74 -6.06 -30.64
C CYS A 310 -21.84 -5.75 -31.65
N ASP A 311 -22.51 -6.78 -32.15
CA ASP A 311 -23.70 -6.65 -33.01
C ASP A 311 -24.98 -6.57 -32.15
N CYS A 312 -25.08 -5.60 -31.24
CA CYS A 312 -26.21 -5.47 -30.33
C CYS A 312 -26.88 -4.09 -30.34
N ASN A 313 -28.15 -4.05 -29.95
CA ASN A 313 -28.93 -2.82 -29.81
C ASN A 313 -28.88 -2.26 -28.39
N HIS A 314 -27.74 -2.39 -27.71
CA HIS A 314 -27.62 -1.92 -26.32
C HIS A 314 -27.77 -0.38 -26.26
N PRO A 315 -28.41 0.20 -25.21
CA PRO A 315 -28.66 1.64 -25.13
C PRO A 315 -27.40 2.50 -25.32
N LEU A 316 -26.28 2.07 -24.73
CA LEU A 316 -24.98 2.75 -24.89
C LEU A 316 -24.44 2.74 -26.34
N CYS A 317 -24.93 1.85 -27.20
CA CYS A 317 -24.58 1.80 -28.62
C CYS A 317 -25.55 2.58 -29.50
N ALA A 318 -26.81 2.71 -29.07
CA ALA A 318 -27.86 3.42 -29.81
C ALA A 318 -27.66 4.94 -29.82
N ASP A 319 -26.93 5.49 -28.84
CA ASP A 319 -26.72 6.93 -28.69
C ASP A 319 -25.81 7.57 -29.76
N ASN A 320 -25.35 6.81 -30.77
CA ASN A 320 -24.70 7.33 -31.99
C ASN A 320 -23.70 8.46 -31.69
N GLN A 321 -22.91 8.35 -30.61
CA GLN A 321 -21.89 9.35 -30.35
C GLN A 321 -20.93 9.30 -31.53
N PRO A 322 -20.72 10.42 -32.25
CA PRO A 322 -19.85 10.44 -33.41
C PRO A 322 -18.51 9.87 -32.96
N ALA A 323 -18.03 8.85 -33.69
CA ALA A 323 -16.80 8.14 -33.43
C ALA A 323 -15.79 9.08 -32.79
N VAL A 324 -15.64 9.01 -31.45
CA VAL A 324 -14.76 9.88 -30.67
C VAL A 324 -13.42 9.77 -31.36
N GLY A 325 -13.00 10.83 -32.07
CA GLY A 325 -12.01 10.79 -33.15
C GLY A 325 -11.02 9.66 -32.96
N ILE A 326 -11.34 8.50 -33.54
CA ILE A 326 -10.59 7.27 -33.29
C ILE A 326 -9.28 7.50 -34.02
N SER A 327 -8.28 7.97 -33.26
CA SER A 327 -6.88 7.82 -33.60
C SER A 327 -6.71 6.40 -34.17
N GLU A 328 -6.00 6.24 -35.29
CA GLU A 328 -5.82 4.95 -35.98
C GLU A 328 -5.36 3.80 -35.05
N LYS A 329 -4.83 4.13 -33.86
CA LYS A 329 -4.65 3.18 -32.77
C LYS A 329 -5.90 3.08 -31.89
N GLN A 330 -6.66 2.00 -32.07
CA GLN A 330 -7.69 1.59 -31.10
C GLN A 330 -7.06 1.47 -29.71
N PRO A 331 -7.70 1.99 -28.64
CA PRO A 331 -7.21 1.81 -27.28
C PRO A 331 -7.20 0.32 -26.92
N ASP A 332 -6.09 -0.13 -26.35
CA ASP A 332 -5.99 -1.46 -25.76
C ASP A 332 -6.85 -1.52 -24.48
N VAL A 333 -7.52 -2.64 -24.22
CA VAL A 333 -8.40 -2.78 -23.04
C VAL A 333 -7.61 -2.52 -21.76
N LEU A 334 -6.33 -2.91 -21.72
CA LEU A 334 -5.46 -2.66 -20.57
C LEU A 334 -5.23 -1.16 -20.33
N SER A 335 -5.17 -0.34 -21.38
CA SER A 335 -4.99 1.11 -21.26
C SER A 335 -6.18 1.83 -20.62
N LEU A 336 -7.34 1.16 -20.55
CA LEU A 336 -8.55 1.64 -19.90
C LEU A 336 -8.63 1.20 -18.43
N TYR A 337 -7.75 0.31 -17.97
CA TYR A 337 -7.71 -0.13 -16.59
C TYR A 337 -6.99 0.90 -15.71
N GLN A 338 -7.61 1.32 -14.62
CA GLN A 338 -7.04 2.29 -13.69
C GLN A 338 -6.63 1.60 -12.40
N PHE A 339 -5.33 1.62 -12.08
CA PHE A 339 -4.86 1.15 -10.78
C PHE A 339 -5.25 2.16 -9.70
N SER A 340 -5.82 1.67 -8.60
CA SER A 340 -6.28 2.47 -7.47
C SER A 340 -5.14 2.79 -6.51
N GLU A 341 -4.95 4.08 -6.20
CA GLU A 341 -3.97 4.52 -5.20
C GLU A 341 -4.50 4.49 -3.76
N GLY A 342 -5.79 4.26 -3.55
CA GLY A 342 -6.42 4.40 -2.23
C GLY A 342 -6.13 3.24 -1.28
N GLU A 343 -5.89 3.48 0.00
CA GLU A 343 -5.86 2.46 1.05
C GLU A 343 -7.23 2.43 1.76
N SER A 344 -8.19 1.63 1.30
CA SER A 344 -9.48 1.49 2.01
C SER A 344 -9.32 0.57 3.22
N ARG A 345 -9.66 1.03 4.44
CA ARG A 345 -9.61 0.20 5.65
C ARG A 345 -10.76 -0.83 5.67
N GLY A 346 -10.55 -2.00 5.05
CA GLY A 346 -11.42 -3.17 5.19
C GLY A 346 -10.87 -4.14 6.25
N ASN A 347 -11.68 -4.54 7.24
CA ASN A 347 -11.24 -5.32 8.41
C ASN A 347 -11.43 -6.85 8.31
N GLU A 348 -11.65 -7.41 7.13
CA GLU A 348 -11.76 -8.86 6.98
C GLU A 348 -10.53 -9.35 6.20
N ALA A 349 -9.70 -10.24 6.74
CA ALA A 349 -8.62 -10.86 5.95
C ALA A 349 -9.22 -11.82 4.92
N LEU A 350 -8.64 -11.94 3.73
CA LEU A 350 -9.10 -12.91 2.74
C LEU A 350 -8.66 -14.32 3.16
N ASP A 351 -9.56 -15.30 3.19
CA ASP A 351 -9.16 -16.70 3.35
C ASP A 351 -8.46 -17.17 2.06
N LEU A 352 -7.13 -17.14 2.09
CA LEU A 352 -6.29 -17.62 0.98
C LEU A 352 -6.51 -19.10 0.67
N LYS A 353 -7.18 -19.84 1.56
CA LYS A 353 -7.56 -21.23 1.31
C LYS A 353 -8.41 -21.35 0.05
N ASP A 354 -9.39 -20.46 -0.13
CA ASP A 354 -10.30 -20.53 -1.29
C ASP A 354 -9.58 -20.25 -2.61
N ILE A 355 -8.62 -19.31 -2.63
CA ILE A 355 -7.81 -19.04 -3.82
C ILE A 355 -6.84 -20.20 -4.11
N LYS A 356 -6.18 -20.74 -3.07
CA LYS A 356 -5.26 -21.86 -3.25
C LYS A 356 -6.01 -23.09 -3.76
N GLU A 357 -7.17 -23.39 -3.19
CA GLU A 357 -8.03 -24.50 -3.62
C GLU A 357 -8.53 -24.31 -5.05
N LEU A 358 -8.90 -23.08 -5.44
CA LEU A 358 -9.25 -22.75 -6.82
C LEU A 358 -8.11 -23.04 -7.81
N TYR A 359 -6.89 -22.56 -7.55
CA TYR A 359 -5.77 -22.80 -8.46
C TYR A 359 -5.29 -24.25 -8.43
N LEU A 360 -5.39 -24.95 -7.30
CA LEU A 360 -5.17 -26.40 -7.24
C LEU A 360 -6.19 -27.17 -8.07
N ALA A 361 -7.47 -26.78 -8.03
CA ALA A 361 -8.52 -27.38 -8.83
C ALA A 361 -8.31 -27.10 -10.34
N LYS A 362 -8.00 -25.86 -10.72
CA LYS A 362 -7.66 -25.48 -12.11
C LYS A 362 -6.47 -26.27 -12.62
N ALA A 363 -5.40 -26.40 -11.82
CA ALA A 363 -4.25 -27.21 -12.17
C ALA A 363 -4.61 -28.69 -12.40
N ALA A 364 -5.42 -29.28 -11.52
CA ALA A 364 -5.87 -30.66 -11.65
C ALA A 364 -6.72 -30.87 -12.91
N GLU A 365 -7.61 -29.93 -13.24
CA GLU A 365 -8.42 -29.96 -14.45
C GLU A 365 -7.58 -29.82 -15.74
N SER A 366 -6.66 -28.84 -15.79
CA SER A 366 -5.75 -28.68 -16.93
C SER A 366 -4.86 -29.91 -17.14
N LEU A 367 -4.40 -30.56 -16.06
CA LEU A 367 -3.67 -31.83 -16.15
C LEU A 367 -4.56 -32.95 -16.74
N LYS A 368 -5.82 -33.05 -16.33
CA LYS A 368 -6.78 -34.03 -16.86
C LYS A 368 -7.06 -33.80 -18.35
N ASN A 369 -7.08 -32.54 -18.78
CA ASN A 369 -7.31 -32.15 -20.17
C ASN A 369 -6.02 -32.18 -21.02
N GLY A 370 -4.87 -32.51 -20.43
CA GLY A 370 -3.58 -32.61 -21.12
C GLY A 370 -2.85 -31.27 -21.33
N SER A 371 -3.38 -30.15 -20.84
CA SER A 371 -2.75 -28.83 -20.92
C SER A 371 -1.72 -28.65 -19.80
N LYS A 372 -0.52 -29.21 -19.99
CA LYS A 372 0.57 -29.14 -19.01
C LYS A 372 1.01 -27.70 -18.69
N LYS A 373 0.97 -26.80 -19.67
CA LYS A 373 1.40 -25.41 -19.50
C LYS A 373 0.50 -24.68 -18.51
N GLU A 374 -0.82 -24.73 -18.73
CA GLU A 374 -1.80 -24.11 -17.83
C GLU A 374 -1.74 -24.70 -16.42
N ALA A 375 -1.52 -26.01 -16.31
CA ALA A 375 -1.33 -26.66 -15.03
C ALA A 375 -0.10 -26.10 -14.29
N VAL A 376 1.04 -25.95 -14.97
CA VAL A 376 2.25 -25.36 -14.39
C VAL A 376 1.98 -23.92 -13.95
N ASP A 377 1.33 -23.11 -14.79
CA ASP A 377 1.03 -21.70 -14.47
C ASP A 377 0.13 -21.60 -13.23
N ALA A 378 -0.91 -22.43 -13.14
CA ALA A 378 -1.80 -22.48 -11.97
C ALA A 378 -1.06 -22.95 -10.70
N LEU A 379 -0.22 -23.98 -10.79
CA LEU A 379 0.57 -24.50 -9.67
C LEU A 379 1.62 -23.50 -9.19
N GLN A 380 2.24 -22.75 -10.11
CA GLN A 380 3.15 -21.67 -9.77
C GLN A 380 2.42 -20.56 -9.00
N LYS A 381 1.17 -20.24 -9.34
CA LYS A 381 0.33 -19.30 -8.57
C LYS A 381 0.04 -19.82 -7.15
N VAL A 382 -0.19 -21.13 -6.96
CA VAL A 382 -0.33 -21.74 -5.62
C VAL A 382 0.96 -21.65 -4.82
N LEU A 383 2.09 -22.04 -5.42
CA LEU A 383 3.41 -21.98 -4.76
C LEU A 383 3.90 -20.57 -4.54
N TYR A 384 3.41 -19.63 -5.32
CA TYR A 384 3.64 -18.24 -5.08
C TYR A 384 2.93 -17.78 -3.79
N LEU A 385 1.65 -18.15 -3.61
CA LEU A 385 0.88 -17.84 -2.41
C LEU A 385 1.39 -18.56 -1.16
N ASP A 386 1.85 -19.81 -1.33
CA ASP A 386 2.34 -20.70 -0.28
C ASP A 386 3.50 -21.55 -0.83
N PRO A 387 4.76 -21.09 -0.71
CA PRO A 387 5.93 -21.74 -1.30
C PRO A 387 6.21 -23.17 -0.85
N LEU A 388 5.56 -23.60 0.24
CA LEU A 388 5.69 -24.94 0.81
C LEU A 388 4.39 -25.75 0.68
N GLN A 389 3.43 -25.29 -0.13
CA GLN A 389 2.18 -26.00 -0.39
C GLN A 389 2.48 -27.35 -1.03
N LYS A 390 2.21 -28.43 -0.28
CA LYS A 390 2.67 -29.78 -0.61
C LYS A 390 2.04 -30.33 -1.88
N ASP A 391 0.75 -30.07 -2.10
CA ASP A 391 0.01 -30.63 -3.24
C ASP A 391 0.48 -30.02 -4.57
N ALA A 392 0.79 -28.73 -4.57
CA ALA A 392 1.28 -28.02 -5.74
C ALA A 392 2.72 -28.42 -6.07
N LEU A 393 3.59 -28.53 -5.05
CA LEU A 393 4.94 -29.09 -5.23
C LEU A 393 4.89 -30.53 -5.75
N LYS A 394 3.96 -31.34 -5.24
CA LYS A 394 3.74 -32.72 -5.68
C LYS A 394 3.28 -32.78 -7.13
N MET A 395 2.25 -32.01 -7.50
CA MET A 395 1.74 -31.98 -8.87
C MET A 395 2.78 -31.48 -9.89
N LEU A 396 3.58 -30.46 -9.55
CA LEU A 396 4.69 -30.00 -10.40
C LEU A 396 5.77 -31.07 -10.56
N CYS A 397 6.13 -31.76 -9.48
CA CYS A 397 7.15 -32.80 -9.52
C CYS A 397 6.69 -34.04 -10.32
N GLU A 398 5.51 -34.56 -10.01
CA GLU A 398 5.01 -35.84 -10.55
C GLU A 398 4.48 -35.70 -11.99
N HIS A 399 3.79 -34.61 -12.32
CA HIS A 399 3.11 -34.47 -13.61
C HIS A 399 3.81 -33.52 -14.60
N CYS A 400 4.59 -32.57 -14.08
CA CYS A 400 5.26 -31.55 -14.90
C CYS A 400 6.78 -31.73 -14.96
N GLN A 401 7.35 -32.67 -14.20
CA GLN A 401 8.79 -32.97 -14.13
C GLN A 401 9.65 -31.77 -13.71
N ASP A 402 9.10 -30.86 -12.90
CA ASP A 402 9.83 -29.71 -12.37
C ASP A 402 10.87 -30.15 -11.32
N LYS A 403 12.16 -30.03 -11.67
CA LYS A 403 13.28 -30.49 -10.84
C LYS A 403 13.41 -29.73 -9.53
N ASP A 404 13.04 -28.44 -9.49
CA ASP A 404 13.19 -27.63 -8.30
C ASP A 404 12.03 -27.84 -7.33
N ALA A 405 10.82 -28.06 -7.85
CA ALA A 405 9.69 -28.54 -7.06
C ALA A 405 10.00 -29.89 -6.40
N CYS A 406 10.58 -30.85 -7.14
CA CYS A 406 10.98 -32.15 -6.59
C CYS A 406 12.01 -32.02 -5.45
N LYS A 407 13.01 -31.14 -5.59
CA LYS A 407 13.99 -30.87 -4.52
C LYS A 407 13.34 -30.26 -3.28
N LYS A 408 12.44 -29.30 -3.46
CA LYS A 408 11.70 -28.67 -2.34
C LYS A 408 10.81 -29.69 -1.63
N LEU A 409 10.10 -30.52 -2.37
CA LEU A 409 9.25 -31.58 -1.83
C LEU A 409 10.06 -32.62 -1.03
N ALA A 410 11.23 -33.02 -1.52
CA ALA A 410 12.13 -33.94 -0.82
C ALA A 410 12.62 -33.40 0.52
N LYS A 411 12.85 -32.07 0.63
CA LYS A 411 13.21 -31.41 1.90
C LYS A 411 12.06 -31.34 2.90
N LEU A 412 10.81 -31.42 2.43
CA LEU A 412 9.59 -31.41 3.26
C LEU A 412 9.15 -32.81 3.70
N ALA A 413 9.73 -33.86 3.11
CA ALA A 413 9.49 -35.21 3.58
C ALA A 413 10.05 -35.34 5.01
N PRO A 414 9.28 -35.88 5.97
CA PRO A 414 9.80 -36.10 7.31
C PRO A 414 11.06 -36.96 7.20
N HIS A 415 12.16 -36.53 7.83
CA HIS A 415 13.33 -37.37 7.98
C HIS A 415 12.83 -38.70 8.52
N ARG A 416 12.94 -39.77 7.71
CA ARG A 416 12.69 -41.12 8.20
C ARG A 416 13.65 -41.30 9.36
N THR A 417 13.14 -41.20 10.58
CA THR A 417 13.85 -41.68 11.77
C THR A 417 14.23 -43.10 11.44
N ALA A 418 15.54 -43.36 11.42
CA ALA A 418 16.06 -44.70 11.19
C ALA A 418 15.28 -45.67 12.10
N PRO A 419 14.85 -46.83 11.61
CA PRO A 419 14.19 -47.80 12.48
C PRO A 419 15.11 -48.05 13.67
N ASP A 420 14.59 -47.84 14.88
CA ASP A 420 15.30 -48.08 16.13
C ASP A 420 15.68 -49.57 16.14
N VAL A 421 16.91 -49.87 15.74
CA VAL A 421 17.48 -51.22 15.80
C VAL A 421 17.83 -51.46 17.27
N ARG A 422 16.80 -51.78 18.07
CA ARG A 422 16.99 -52.49 19.34
C ARG A 422 16.70 -53.96 19.11
N ARG A 423 17.77 -54.72 18.93
CA ARG A 423 17.88 -56.10 19.39
C ARG A 423 18.98 -56.17 20.43
#